data_AF-A0A9D7FQH8-F1
#
_entry.id   AF-A0A9D7FQH8-F1
#
_cell.length_a   1.000
_cell.length_b   1.000
_cell.length_c   1.000
_cell.angle_alpha   90.00
_cell.angle_beta   90.00
_cell.angle_gamma   90.00
#
_symmetry.space_group_name_H-M   'P 1'
#
loop_
_entity.id
_entity.type
_entity.pdbx_description
1 polymer ?
#
loop_
_entity_poly.entity_id
_entity_poly.type
_entity_poly.pdbx_seq_one_letter_code
_entity_poly.pdbx_strand_id
1 'polypeptide(L)'
;MRAIFDRAAWNQGPVAFHMKAVFVLGSLLVSALVLTLMFIVLPLILRVEQVRMHGCIPLFFFFSSIGMGFMLIEISQMQRLSLLLGHPTYGLTTVLATLLIASGLGGWATQQIQNPAFIGVILFLVLLTVLGLVGFYTPHLIGKFQGASNLEKILVSVGILAGLGLLMGTAFPLGMKVALVRSSSLAPWLFGINAAAGVLASILAVVISLSWGISLSYWAGVVCYLIALFAFVWACLSEGYSIVPRPEKIDSGSADAIEVEAQPVE
;
A
#
# COMPACT_ATOMS: atom_id res chain seq x y z
N MET A 1 28.78 2.96 -25.35
CA MET A 1 28.60 1.50 -25.40
C MET A 1 29.90 0.69 -25.47
N ARG A 2 31.04 1.20 -25.99
CA ARG A 2 32.33 0.46 -26.02
C ARG A 2 33.08 0.36 -24.69
N ALA A 3 32.74 1.18 -23.69
CA ALA A 3 33.40 1.18 -22.37
C ALA A 3 32.91 0.07 -21.42
N ILE A 4 31.89 -0.72 -21.79
CA ILE A 4 31.29 -1.75 -20.94
C ILE A 4 32.17 -3.02 -20.89
N PHE A 5 32.99 -3.24 -21.93
CA PHE A 5 33.80 -4.47 -22.08
C PHE A 5 35.28 -4.32 -21.73
N ASP A 6 35.71 -3.14 -21.28
CA ASP A 6 37.11 -2.92 -20.91
C ASP A 6 37.34 -3.28 -19.43
N ARG A 7 37.84 -4.50 -19.18
CA ARG A 7 38.16 -5.02 -17.84
C ARG A 7 39.24 -4.20 -17.12
N ALA A 8 40.04 -3.39 -17.82
CA ALA A 8 41.08 -2.59 -17.20
C ALA A 8 40.53 -1.34 -16.47
N ALA A 9 39.38 -0.80 -16.92
CA ALA A 9 38.71 0.34 -16.28
C ALA A 9 37.99 -0.03 -14.96
N TRP A 10 37.90 -1.32 -14.64
CA TRP A 10 37.21 -1.83 -13.45
C TRP A 10 38.04 -1.74 -12.17
N ASN A 11 39.35 -1.49 -12.27
CA ASN A 11 40.25 -1.53 -11.12
C ASN A 11 40.71 -0.16 -10.61
N GLN A 12 40.44 0.94 -11.31
CA GLN A 12 40.86 2.29 -10.86
C GLN A 12 39.79 3.35 -11.17
N GLY A 13 39.19 3.91 -10.11
CA GLY A 13 38.36 5.12 -10.18
C GLY A 13 36.90 4.97 -9.70
N PRO A 14 36.15 6.10 -9.64
CA PRO A 14 34.75 6.14 -9.19
C PRO A 14 33.82 5.15 -9.92
N VAL A 15 34.11 4.84 -11.18
CA VAL A 15 33.34 3.92 -12.03
C VAL A 15 33.32 2.49 -11.47
N ALA A 16 34.42 2.02 -10.88
CA ALA A 16 34.49 0.71 -10.23
C ALA A 16 33.59 0.61 -8.98
N PHE A 17 33.46 1.71 -8.24
CA PHE A 17 32.59 1.79 -7.07
C PHE A 17 31.11 1.78 -7.49
N HIS A 18 30.74 2.54 -8.53
CA HIS A 18 29.38 2.52 -9.08
C HIS A 18 28.99 1.14 -9.62
N MET A 19 29.90 0.45 -10.32
CA MET A 19 29.63 -0.90 -10.83
C MET A 19 29.48 -1.94 -9.71
N LYS A 20 30.29 -1.86 -8.64
CA LYS A 20 30.12 -2.70 -7.45
C LYS A 20 28.75 -2.49 -6.80
N ALA A 21 28.30 -1.25 -6.65
CA ALA A 21 26.99 -0.94 -6.08
C ALA A 21 25.85 -1.51 -6.93
N VAL A 22 25.91 -1.37 -8.26
CA VAL A 22 24.92 -1.94 -9.19
C VAL A 22 24.91 -3.47 -9.12
N PHE A 23 26.08 -4.10 -9.06
CA PHE A 23 26.18 -5.56 -8.94
C PHE A 23 25.61 -6.07 -7.61
N VAL A 24 25.93 -5.41 -6.50
CA VAL A 24 25.38 -5.75 -5.18
C VAL A 24 23.86 -5.62 -5.19
N LEU A 25 23.32 -4.52 -5.70
CA LEU A 25 21.87 -4.30 -5.77
C LEU A 25 21.18 -5.34 -6.67
N GLY A 26 21.78 -5.66 -7.82
CA GLY A 26 21.29 -6.72 -8.70
C GLY A 26 21.31 -8.10 -8.04
N SER A 27 22.39 -8.43 -7.32
CA SER A 27 22.50 -9.69 -6.58
C SER A 27 21.48 -9.81 -5.44
N LEU A 28 21.20 -8.70 -4.74
CA LEU A 28 20.17 -8.62 -3.71
C LEU A 28 18.77 -8.81 -4.30
N LEU A 29 18.50 -8.19 -5.46
CA LEU A 29 17.21 -8.35 -6.13
C LEU A 29 16.96 -9.80 -6.56
N VAL A 30 17.96 -10.44 -7.16
CA VAL A 30 17.85 -11.84 -7.60
C VAL A 30 17.71 -12.76 -6.40
N SER A 31 18.52 -12.59 -5.35
CA SER A 31 18.45 -13.44 -4.16
C SER A 31 17.12 -13.27 -3.41
N ALA A 32 16.63 -12.03 -3.26
CA ALA A 32 15.33 -11.76 -2.68
C ALA A 32 14.19 -12.37 -3.52
N LEU A 33 14.24 -12.26 -4.86
CA LEU A 33 13.25 -12.89 -5.74
C LEU A 33 13.22 -14.40 -5.58
N VAL A 34 14.38 -15.05 -5.55
CA VAL A 34 14.48 -16.50 -5.35
C VAL A 34 13.93 -16.88 -3.99
N LEU A 35 14.33 -16.20 -2.91
CA LEU A 35 13.85 -16.47 -1.54
C LEU A 35 12.35 -16.22 -1.41
N THR A 36 11.83 -15.13 -2.00
CA THR A 36 10.41 -14.80 -1.99
C THR A 36 9.60 -15.86 -2.71
N LEU A 37 10.00 -16.25 -3.93
CA LEU A 37 9.33 -17.32 -4.67
C LEU A 37 9.39 -18.63 -3.90
N MET A 38 10.55 -18.96 -3.32
CA MET A 38 10.70 -20.15 -2.49
C MET A 38 9.76 -20.13 -1.29
N PHE A 39 9.69 -19.03 -0.52
CA PHE A 39 8.84 -18.93 0.67
C PHE A 39 7.33 -18.84 0.37
N ILE A 40 6.93 -18.43 -0.83
CA ILE A 40 5.52 -18.50 -1.25
C ILE A 40 5.18 -19.90 -1.78
N VAL A 41 6.00 -20.43 -2.68
CA VAL A 41 5.71 -21.68 -3.40
C VAL A 41 5.86 -22.90 -2.48
N LEU A 42 6.86 -22.91 -1.59
CA LEU A 42 7.13 -24.04 -0.69
C LEU A 42 5.93 -24.37 0.22
N PRO A 43 5.36 -23.45 1.01
CA PRO A 43 4.18 -23.77 1.80
C PRO A 43 2.97 -24.11 0.93
N LEU A 44 2.94 -23.68 -0.34
CA LEU A 44 1.77 -23.83 -1.22
C LEU A 44 1.70 -25.26 -1.71
N ILE A 45 2.85 -25.80 -2.12
CA ILE A 45 3.00 -27.21 -2.45
C ILE A 45 2.67 -28.08 -1.22
N LEU A 46 3.15 -27.70 -0.04
CA LEU A 46 2.95 -28.49 1.19
C LEU A 46 1.51 -28.45 1.74
N ARG A 47 0.68 -27.48 1.33
CA ARG A 47 -0.69 -27.31 1.85
C ARG A 47 -1.77 -27.21 0.76
N VAL A 48 -1.45 -27.65 -0.46
CA VAL A 48 -2.33 -27.52 -1.63
C VAL A 48 -3.69 -28.21 -1.45
N GLU A 49 -3.75 -29.30 -0.68
CA GLU A 49 -4.98 -30.06 -0.44
C GLU A 49 -6.00 -29.34 0.46
N GLN A 50 -5.58 -28.32 1.23
CA GLN A 50 -6.43 -27.65 2.22
C GLN A 50 -7.07 -26.34 1.74
N VAL A 51 -6.68 -25.82 0.56
CA VAL A 51 -7.10 -24.48 0.11
C VAL A 51 -7.84 -24.55 -1.22
N ARG A 52 -9.16 -24.35 -1.19
CA ARG A 52 -9.95 -24.14 -2.42
C ARG A 52 -9.64 -22.75 -3.00
N MET A 53 -8.65 -22.67 -3.90
CA MET A 53 -8.18 -21.42 -4.51
C MET A 53 -9.05 -20.88 -5.66
N HIS A 54 -10.09 -21.61 -6.09
CA HIS A 54 -10.94 -21.22 -7.21
C HIS A 54 -11.58 -19.84 -6.96
N GLY A 55 -11.25 -18.86 -7.82
CA GLY A 55 -11.78 -17.49 -7.81
C GLY A 55 -11.13 -16.50 -6.82
N CYS A 56 -10.00 -16.83 -6.19
CA CYS A 56 -9.27 -15.95 -5.26
C CYS A 56 -8.27 -14.99 -5.95
N ILE A 57 -8.21 -15.02 -7.29
CA ILE A 57 -7.29 -14.23 -8.11
C ILE A 57 -7.32 -12.73 -7.78
N PRO A 58 -8.50 -12.08 -7.62
CA PRO A 58 -8.54 -10.66 -7.29
C PRO A 58 -7.87 -10.32 -5.96
N LEU A 59 -8.01 -11.20 -4.96
CA LEU A 59 -7.38 -11.02 -3.65
C LEU A 59 -5.85 -11.13 -3.77
N PHE A 60 -5.32 -12.06 -4.56
CA PHE A 60 -3.88 -12.16 -4.77
C PHE A 60 -3.29 -10.90 -5.41
N PHE A 61 -3.95 -10.37 -6.44
CA PHE A 61 -3.55 -9.08 -7.04
C PHE A 61 -3.67 -7.93 -6.05
N PHE A 62 -4.74 -7.89 -5.27
CA PHE A 62 -4.96 -6.88 -4.24
C PHE A 62 -3.83 -6.86 -3.20
N PHE A 63 -3.57 -7.98 -2.52
CA PHE A 63 -2.59 -8.07 -1.43
C PHE A 63 -1.15 -7.89 -1.91
N SER A 64 -0.83 -8.36 -3.12
CA SER A 64 0.47 -8.08 -3.76
C SER A 64 0.63 -6.60 -4.06
N SER A 65 -0.41 -5.96 -4.62
CA SER A 65 -0.34 -4.56 -5.05
C SER A 65 -0.29 -3.59 -3.88
N ILE A 66 -1.05 -3.80 -2.80
CA ILE A 66 -0.94 -2.95 -1.60
C ILE A 66 0.42 -3.13 -0.92
N GLY A 67 0.99 -4.34 -0.93
CA GLY A 67 2.33 -4.61 -0.37
C GLY A 67 3.43 -3.91 -1.15
N MET A 68 3.37 -3.99 -2.48
CA MET A 68 4.29 -3.25 -3.34
C MET A 68 4.11 -1.74 -3.22
N GLY A 69 2.86 -1.27 -3.28
CA GLY A 69 2.52 0.14 -3.19
C GLY A 69 3.00 0.77 -1.89
N PHE A 70 2.77 0.09 -0.75
CA PHE A 70 3.19 0.56 0.56
C PHE A 70 4.70 0.79 0.61
N MET A 71 5.49 -0.24 0.26
CA MET A 71 6.95 -0.16 0.33
C MET A 71 7.56 0.81 -0.70
N LEU A 72 7.00 0.89 -1.91
CA LEU A 72 7.44 1.87 -2.93
C LEU A 72 7.23 3.30 -2.43
N ILE A 73 6.05 3.61 -1.88
CA ILE A 73 5.73 4.94 -1.36
C ILE A 73 6.57 5.25 -0.11
N GLU A 74 6.67 4.31 0.83
CA GLU A 74 7.44 4.46 2.06
C GLU A 74 8.90 4.77 1.78
N ILE A 75 9.57 3.97 0.94
CA ILE A 75 11.01 4.18 0.65
C ILE A 75 11.23 5.46 -0.16
N SER A 76 10.33 5.78 -1.08
CA SER A 76 10.44 7.03 -1.84
C SER A 76 10.31 8.25 -0.93
N GLN A 77 9.39 8.20 0.04
CA GLN A 77 9.25 9.25 1.04
C GLN A 77 10.42 9.26 2.03
N MET A 78 10.95 8.10 2.41
CA MET A 78 12.16 8.01 3.22
C MET A 78 13.33 8.72 2.55
N GLN A 79 13.59 8.45 1.26
CA GLN A 79 14.66 9.10 0.51
C GLN A 79 14.45 10.63 0.40
N ARG A 80 13.22 11.06 0.10
CA ARG A 80 12.85 12.49 0.02
C ARG A 80 13.02 13.23 1.35
N LEU A 81 12.55 12.64 2.44
CA LEU A 81 12.55 13.29 3.75
C LEU A 81 13.92 13.21 4.43
N SER A 82 14.72 12.17 4.18
CA SER A 82 16.14 12.15 4.55
C SER A 82 16.91 13.32 3.94
N LEU A 83 16.59 13.73 2.71
CA LEU A 83 17.18 14.93 2.09
C LEU A 83 16.74 16.22 2.78
N LEU A 84 15.47 16.33 3.20
CA LEU A 84 14.96 17.50 3.92
C LEU A 84 15.59 17.64 5.32
N LEU A 85 15.63 16.52 6.05
CA LEU A 85 16.15 16.44 7.42
C LEU A 85 17.68 16.51 7.49
N GLY A 86 18.38 16.34 6.35
CA GLY A 86 19.83 16.46 6.24
C GLY A 86 20.62 15.30 6.85
N HIS A 87 19.96 14.33 7.51
CA HIS A 87 20.60 13.15 8.07
C HIS A 87 19.78 11.89 7.78
N PRO A 88 20.39 10.83 7.22
CA PRO A 88 19.68 9.60 6.84
C PRO A 88 19.00 8.92 8.04
N THR A 89 19.65 8.91 9.21
CA THR A 89 19.08 8.31 10.43
C THR A 89 17.82 9.02 10.89
N TYR A 90 17.73 10.35 10.82
CA TYR A 90 16.52 11.08 11.20
C TYR A 90 15.38 10.81 10.21
N GLY A 91 15.68 10.77 8.91
CA GLY A 91 14.68 10.39 7.91
C GLY A 91 14.11 9.01 8.18
N LEU A 92 14.97 8.01 8.39
CA LEU A 92 14.54 6.64 8.67
C LEU A 92 13.67 6.55 9.93
N THR A 93 14.12 7.10 11.06
CA THR A 93 13.37 6.98 12.32
C THR A 93 12.04 7.71 12.28
N THR A 94 12.00 8.95 11.75
CA THR A 94 10.76 9.72 11.63
C THR A 94 9.78 9.05 10.67
N VAL A 95 10.26 8.54 9.53
CA VAL A 95 9.41 7.89 8.53
C VAL A 95 8.79 6.61 9.06
N LEU A 96 9.62 5.69 9.55
CA LEU A 96 9.15 4.41 10.05
C LEU A 96 8.21 4.59 11.25
N ALA A 97 8.60 5.39 12.25
CA ALA A 97 7.78 5.58 13.44
C ALA A 97 6.42 6.18 13.09
N THR A 98 6.40 7.20 12.23
CA THR A 98 5.15 7.87 11.84
C THR A 98 4.25 6.95 11.03
N LEU A 99 4.80 6.26 10.01
CA LEU A 99 4.01 5.36 9.18
C LEU A 99 3.51 4.15 9.96
N LEU A 100 4.29 3.58 10.88
CA LEU A 100 3.83 2.47 11.73
C LEU A 100 2.68 2.87 12.64
N ILE A 101 2.80 4.00 13.35
CA ILE A 101 1.74 4.49 14.24
C ILE A 101 0.49 4.85 13.43
N ALA A 102 0.66 5.64 12.37
CA ALA A 102 -0.44 6.11 11.54
C ALA A 102 -1.14 4.95 10.82
N SER A 103 -0.41 3.99 10.26
CA SER A 103 -1.01 2.81 9.61
C SER A 103 -1.70 1.88 10.59
N GLY A 104 -1.17 1.72 11.81
CA GLY A 104 -1.85 1.01 12.89
C GLY A 104 -3.19 1.66 13.26
N LEU A 105 -3.21 2.99 13.42
CA LEU A 105 -4.43 3.75 13.69
C LEU A 105 -5.42 3.69 12.52
N GLY A 106 -4.93 3.80 11.29
CA GLY A 106 -5.75 3.66 10.08
C GLY A 106 -6.41 2.29 9.99
N GLY A 107 -5.65 1.23 10.26
CA GLY A 107 -6.18 -0.12 10.33
C GLY A 107 -7.21 -0.30 11.44
N TRP A 108 -6.94 0.24 12.63
CA TRP A 108 -7.89 0.20 13.76
C TRP A 108 -9.20 0.92 13.45
N ALA A 109 -9.15 2.08 12.79
CA ALA A 109 -10.33 2.86 12.41
C ALA A 109 -11.30 2.07 11.51
N THR A 110 -10.81 1.04 10.79
CA THR A 110 -11.67 0.22 9.93
C THR A 110 -12.44 -0.87 10.67
N GLN A 111 -12.19 -1.14 11.96
CA GLN A 111 -12.79 -2.26 12.68
C GLN A 111 -14.32 -2.25 12.66
N GLN A 112 -14.94 -1.09 12.86
CA GLN A 112 -16.40 -0.95 12.95
C GLN A 112 -17.10 -0.86 11.58
N ILE A 113 -16.36 -0.88 10.47
CA ILE A 113 -16.94 -0.83 9.12
C ILE A 113 -17.72 -2.11 8.85
N GLN A 114 -19.04 -1.99 8.71
CA GLN A 114 -19.95 -3.10 8.42
C GLN A 114 -20.02 -3.43 6.92
N ASN A 115 -20.00 -2.41 6.05
CA ASN A 115 -19.95 -2.58 4.59
C ASN A 115 -18.54 -2.22 4.06
N PRO A 116 -17.60 -3.19 4.04
CA PRO A 116 -16.24 -2.94 3.57
C PRO A 116 -16.17 -2.56 2.09
N ALA A 117 -17.14 -2.97 1.26
CA ALA A 117 -17.09 -2.72 -0.17
C ALA A 117 -17.29 -1.23 -0.51
N PHE A 118 -18.42 -0.64 -0.09
CA PHE A 118 -18.71 0.76 -0.40
C PHE A 118 -17.70 1.71 0.27
N ILE A 119 -17.49 1.54 1.57
CA ILE A 119 -16.56 2.40 2.33
C ILE A 119 -15.13 2.19 1.84
N GLY A 120 -14.76 0.96 1.47
CA GLY A 120 -13.44 0.67 0.92
C GLY A 120 -13.18 1.41 -0.39
N VAL A 121 -14.14 1.44 -1.32
CA VAL A 121 -14.00 2.22 -2.57
C VAL A 121 -13.80 3.70 -2.28
N ILE A 122 -14.60 4.29 -1.37
CA ILE A 122 -14.43 5.69 -0.97
C ILE A 122 -13.04 5.94 -0.38
N LEU A 123 -12.59 5.11 0.56
CA LEU A 123 -11.28 5.24 1.18
C LEU A 123 -10.14 5.10 0.18
N PHE A 124 -10.25 4.21 -0.81
CA PHE A 124 -9.28 4.09 -1.90
C PHE A 124 -9.26 5.32 -2.81
N LEU A 125 -10.41 5.90 -3.14
CA LEU A 125 -10.47 7.14 -3.93
C LEU A 125 -9.85 8.32 -3.18
N VAL A 126 -10.14 8.44 -1.88
CA VAL A 126 -9.49 9.43 -1.00
C VAL A 126 -7.99 9.18 -0.93
N LEU A 127 -7.56 7.93 -0.72
CA LEU A 127 -6.15 7.54 -0.71
C LEU A 127 -5.43 7.91 -2.00
N LEU A 128 -5.98 7.57 -3.17
CA LEU A 128 -5.39 7.90 -4.47
C LEU A 128 -5.29 9.41 -4.68
N THR A 129 -6.31 10.16 -4.25
CA THR A 129 -6.30 11.63 -4.30
C THR A 129 -5.18 12.20 -3.44
N VAL A 130 -5.08 11.76 -2.18
CA VAL A 130 -4.04 12.21 -1.25
C VAL A 130 -2.65 11.79 -1.73
N LEU A 131 -2.49 10.57 -2.24
CA LEU A 131 -1.23 10.10 -2.82
C LEU A 131 -0.81 10.94 -4.02
N GLY A 132 -1.74 11.30 -4.91
CA GLY A 132 -1.47 12.18 -6.05
C GLY A 132 -1.03 13.58 -5.61
N LEU A 133 -1.75 14.18 -4.65
CA LEU A 133 -1.41 15.48 -4.08
C LEU A 133 -0.03 15.45 -3.41
N VAL A 134 0.22 14.50 -2.52
CA VAL A 134 1.51 14.37 -1.84
C VAL A 134 2.64 14.10 -2.83
N GLY A 135 2.42 13.24 -3.82
CA GLY A 135 3.39 12.93 -4.86
C GLY A 135 3.87 14.17 -5.63
N PHE A 136 2.93 15.06 -5.94
CA PHE A 136 3.15 16.31 -6.66
C PHE A 136 3.74 17.42 -5.77
N TYR A 137 3.22 17.60 -4.55
CA TYR A 137 3.60 18.72 -3.69
C TYR A 137 4.83 18.46 -2.81
N THR A 138 5.15 17.21 -2.43
CA THR A 138 6.31 16.92 -1.58
C THR A 138 7.63 17.52 -2.10
N PRO A 139 8.01 17.39 -3.39
CA PRO A 139 9.25 17.98 -3.89
C PRO A 139 9.32 19.51 -3.69
N HIS A 140 8.20 20.19 -3.87
CA HIS A 140 8.07 21.64 -3.68
C HIS A 140 8.18 22.03 -2.20
N LEU A 141 7.54 21.26 -1.32
CA LEU A 141 7.62 21.46 0.13
C LEU A 141 9.05 21.28 0.64
N ILE A 142 9.78 20.29 0.12
CA ILE A 142 11.18 20.08 0.48
C ILE A 142 12.01 21.32 0.15
N GLY A 143 11.89 21.86 -1.06
CA GLY A 143 12.59 23.08 -1.46
C GLY A 143 12.28 24.27 -0.55
N LYS A 144 11.01 24.44 -0.17
CA LYS A 144 10.56 25.55 0.71
C LYS A 144 11.09 25.45 2.14
N PHE A 145 11.17 24.24 2.70
CA PHE A 145 11.55 24.01 4.10
C PHE A 145 13.04 23.62 4.27
N GLN A 146 13.86 23.68 3.21
CA GLN A 146 15.28 23.36 3.29
C GLN A 146 16.05 24.22 4.32
N GLY A 147 15.74 25.52 4.38
CA GLY A 147 16.34 26.47 5.34
C GLY A 147 15.64 26.56 6.69
N ALA A 148 14.57 25.78 6.90
CA ALA A 148 13.80 25.79 8.15
C ALA A 148 14.57 25.09 9.28
N SER A 149 14.13 25.30 10.52
CA SER A 149 14.66 24.62 11.69
C SER A 149 14.41 23.10 11.63
N ASN A 150 15.22 22.33 12.37
CA ASN A 150 15.05 20.87 12.42
C ASN A 150 13.67 20.45 12.93
N LEU A 151 13.09 21.20 13.87
CA LEU A 151 11.76 20.92 14.40
C LEU A 151 10.68 21.10 13.34
N GLU A 152 10.72 22.18 12.55
CA GLU A 152 9.77 22.41 11.46
C GLU A 152 9.84 21.32 10.39
N LYS A 153 11.06 20.91 10.03
CA LYS A 153 11.28 19.81 9.07
C LYS A 153 10.66 18.50 9.56
N ILE A 154 10.83 18.18 10.85
CA ILE A 154 10.23 17.00 11.48
C ILE A 154 8.71 17.11 11.46
N LEU A 155 8.14 18.23 11.89
CA LEU A 155 6.69 18.42 11.95
C LEU A 155 6.02 18.31 10.56
N VAL A 156 6.62 18.91 9.54
CA VAL A 156 6.13 18.79 8.15
C VAL A 156 6.23 17.34 7.66
N SER A 157 7.34 16.66 7.95
CA SER A 157 7.53 15.25 7.59
C SER A 157 6.47 14.37 8.25
N VAL A 158 6.25 14.53 9.56
CA VAL A 158 5.24 13.80 10.33
C VAL A 158 3.84 14.09 9.80
N GLY A 159 3.51 15.35 9.50
CA GLY A 159 2.20 15.72 8.97
C GLY A 159 1.88 15.06 7.64
N ILE A 160 2.84 15.07 6.70
CA ILE A 160 2.69 14.40 5.39
C ILE A 160 2.51 12.88 5.60
N LEU A 161 3.40 12.27 6.38
CA LEU A 161 3.43 10.83 6.56
C LEU A 161 2.25 10.31 7.39
N ALA A 162 1.75 11.06 8.35
CA ALA A 162 0.60 10.66 9.16
C ALA A 162 -0.65 10.52 8.27
N GLY A 163 -0.91 11.49 7.39
CA GLY A 163 -2.02 11.41 6.44
C GLY A 163 -1.89 10.22 5.48
N LEU A 164 -0.69 10.01 4.94
CA LEU A 164 -0.41 8.84 4.09
C LEU A 164 -0.60 7.53 4.85
N GLY A 165 0.04 7.38 6.01
CA GLY A 165 0.03 6.17 6.82
C GLY A 165 -1.37 5.80 7.27
N LEU A 166 -2.17 6.77 7.73
CA LEU A 166 -3.57 6.56 8.12
C LEU A 166 -4.38 5.95 6.98
N LEU A 167 -4.33 6.55 5.79
CA LEU A 167 -5.11 6.08 4.64
C LEU A 167 -4.58 4.75 4.10
N MET A 168 -3.27 4.61 3.94
CA MET A 168 -2.64 3.38 3.47
C MET A 168 -2.89 2.20 4.42
N GLY A 169 -2.93 2.47 5.73
CA GLY A 169 -3.22 1.48 6.77
C GLY A 169 -4.63 0.91 6.75
N THR A 170 -5.59 1.59 6.12
CA THR A 170 -6.96 1.08 5.98
C THR A 170 -7.07 -0.09 4.99
N ALA A 171 -6.18 -0.14 3.99
CA ALA A 171 -6.33 -1.05 2.84
C ALA A 171 -6.26 -2.53 3.24
N PHE A 172 -5.30 -2.90 4.10
CA PHE A 172 -5.07 -4.29 4.48
C PHE A 172 -6.26 -4.88 5.25
N PRO A 173 -6.76 -4.26 6.34
CA PRO A 173 -7.92 -4.79 7.07
C PRO A 173 -9.20 -4.83 6.22
N LEU A 174 -9.42 -3.86 5.33
CA LEU A 174 -10.57 -3.87 4.42
C LEU A 174 -10.53 -5.07 3.46
N GLY A 175 -9.37 -5.33 2.84
CA GLY A 175 -9.18 -6.51 2.01
C GLY A 175 -9.35 -7.81 2.79
N MET A 176 -8.87 -7.85 4.04
CA MET A 176 -9.03 -9.02 4.92
C MET A 176 -10.49 -9.28 5.26
N LYS A 177 -11.30 -8.24 5.50
CA LYS A 177 -12.75 -8.41 5.72
C LYS A 177 -13.42 -9.07 4.53
N VAL A 178 -13.08 -8.67 3.31
CA VAL A 178 -13.62 -9.29 2.07
C VAL A 178 -13.11 -10.74 1.94
N ALA A 179 -11.82 -10.99 2.18
CA ALA A 179 -11.23 -12.31 2.04
C ALA A 179 -11.76 -13.34 3.06
N LEU A 180 -11.98 -12.90 4.31
CA LEU A 180 -12.41 -13.79 5.40
C LEU A 180 -13.86 -14.25 5.26
N VAL A 181 -14.70 -13.51 4.54
CA VAL A 181 -16.06 -13.98 4.17
C VAL A 181 -15.98 -15.24 3.31
N ARG A 182 -14.97 -15.34 2.45
CA ARG A 182 -14.77 -16.48 1.55
C ARG A 182 -14.19 -17.69 2.29
N SER A 183 -13.08 -17.49 2.99
CA SER A 183 -12.46 -18.55 3.80
C SER A 183 -11.41 -17.99 4.76
N SER A 184 -11.50 -18.37 6.02
CA SER A 184 -10.47 -18.07 7.03
C SER A 184 -9.12 -18.72 6.72
N SER A 185 -9.10 -19.80 5.92
CA SER A 185 -7.86 -20.49 5.51
C SER A 185 -6.96 -19.65 4.60
N LEU A 186 -7.50 -18.59 3.96
CA LEU A 186 -6.75 -17.71 3.07
C LEU A 186 -5.92 -16.66 3.81
N ALA A 187 -6.23 -16.36 5.06
CA ALA A 187 -5.59 -15.27 5.79
C ALA A 187 -4.05 -15.36 5.84
N PRO A 188 -3.44 -16.52 6.19
CA PRO A 188 -1.98 -16.64 6.19
C PRO A 188 -1.36 -16.48 4.79
N TRP A 189 -2.07 -16.92 3.74
CA TRP A 189 -1.63 -16.82 2.35
C TRP A 189 -1.56 -15.38 1.87
N LEU A 190 -2.63 -14.63 2.10
CA LEU A 190 -2.73 -13.24 1.68
C LEU A 190 -1.76 -12.35 2.44
N PHE A 191 -1.56 -12.61 3.74
CA PHE A 191 -0.52 -11.96 4.54
C PHE A 191 0.88 -12.27 4.00
N GLY A 192 1.17 -13.54 3.71
CA GLY A 192 2.47 -13.95 3.18
C GLY A 192 2.80 -13.32 1.82
N ILE A 193 1.82 -13.24 0.92
CA ILE A 193 1.96 -12.61 -0.39
C ILE A 193 2.18 -11.10 -0.27
N ASN A 194 1.47 -10.45 0.64
CA ASN A 194 1.68 -9.04 0.93
C ASN A 194 3.11 -8.75 1.41
N ALA A 195 3.58 -9.53 2.40
CA ALA A 195 4.93 -9.39 2.95
C ALA A 195 6.01 -9.64 1.88
N ALA A 196 5.86 -10.71 1.10
CA ALA A 196 6.73 -11.05 -0.01
C ALA A 196 6.82 -9.93 -1.06
N ALA A 197 5.67 -9.42 -1.49
CA ALA A 197 5.58 -8.34 -2.46
C ALA A 197 6.23 -7.06 -1.92
N GLY A 198 6.08 -6.78 -0.62
CA GLY A 198 6.75 -5.68 0.07
C GLY A 198 8.28 -5.81 0.06
N VAL A 199 8.82 -6.99 0.36
CA VAL A 199 10.28 -7.24 0.31
C VAL A 199 10.83 -6.96 -1.08
N LEU A 200 10.19 -7.48 -2.13
CA LEU A 200 10.58 -7.22 -3.52
C LEU A 200 10.50 -5.73 -3.87
N ALA A 201 9.39 -5.09 -3.52
CA ALA A 201 9.19 -3.68 -3.74
C ALA A 201 10.21 -2.81 -3.00
N SER A 202 10.73 -3.25 -1.86
CA SER A 202 11.72 -2.49 -1.11
C SER A 202 13.02 -2.29 -1.92
N ILE A 203 13.45 -3.36 -2.60
CA ILE A 203 14.64 -3.36 -3.45
C ILE A 203 14.33 -2.62 -4.76
N LEU A 204 13.17 -2.89 -5.36
CA LEU A 204 12.72 -2.21 -6.58
C LEU A 204 12.63 -0.70 -6.39
N ALA A 205 12.15 -0.21 -5.25
CA ALA A 205 12.10 1.21 -4.94
C ALA A 205 13.48 1.85 -5.05
N VAL A 206 14.50 1.22 -4.46
CA VAL A 206 15.88 1.71 -4.53
C VAL A 206 16.43 1.65 -5.96
N VAL A 207 16.20 0.54 -6.68
CA VAL A 207 16.62 0.37 -8.08
C VAL A 207 16.01 1.46 -8.97
N ILE A 208 14.70 1.69 -8.85
CA ILE A 208 13.96 2.68 -9.64
C ILE A 208 14.45 4.08 -9.28
N SER A 209 14.59 4.39 -7.98
CA SER A 209 15.04 5.70 -7.51
C SER A 209 16.44 6.05 -7.99
N LEU A 210 17.36 5.08 -8.02
CA LEU A 210 18.73 5.30 -8.50
C LEU A 210 18.80 5.44 -10.03
N SER A 211 17.91 4.78 -10.77
CA SER A 211 17.96 4.72 -12.23
C SER A 211 17.16 5.85 -12.91
N TRP A 212 15.99 6.19 -12.34
CA TRP A 212 15.04 7.14 -12.92
C TRP A 212 14.56 8.21 -11.93
N GLY A 213 15.06 8.20 -10.69
CA GLY A 213 14.73 9.19 -9.68
C GLY A 213 13.59 8.78 -8.75
N ILE A 214 13.57 9.39 -7.57
CA ILE A 214 12.66 9.06 -6.46
C ILE A 214 11.19 9.25 -6.83
N SER A 215 10.90 10.21 -7.71
CA SER A 215 9.54 10.48 -8.18
C SER A 215 8.95 9.31 -8.97
N LEU A 216 9.73 8.62 -9.81
CA LEU A 216 9.21 7.48 -10.57
C LEU A 216 8.87 6.32 -9.63
N SER A 217 9.72 6.05 -8.63
CA SER A 217 9.46 5.03 -7.61
C SER A 217 8.16 5.32 -6.85
N TYR A 218 7.93 6.58 -6.46
CA TYR A 218 6.69 6.98 -5.79
C TYR A 218 5.47 6.75 -6.69
N TRP A 219 5.50 7.21 -7.95
CA TRP A 219 4.38 7.05 -8.88
C TRP A 219 4.12 5.59 -9.24
N ALA A 220 5.14 4.74 -9.31
CA ALA A 220 4.96 3.30 -9.42
C ALA A 220 4.16 2.74 -8.24
N GLY A 221 4.42 3.22 -7.02
CA GLY A 221 3.61 2.86 -5.85
C GLY A 221 2.15 3.35 -5.94
N VAL A 222 1.91 4.55 -6.49
CA VAL A 222 0.54 5.04 -6.75
C VAL A 222 -0.19 4.15 -7.77
N VAL A 223 0.50 3.73 -8.83
CA VAL A 223 -0.04 2.77 -9.81
C VAL A 223 -0.37 1.43 -9.14
N CYS A 224 0.46 0.94 -8.21
CA CYS A 224 0.13 -0.24 -7.43
C CYS A 224 -1.16 -0.05 -6.60
N TYR A 225 -1.37 1.10 -5.96
CA TYR A 225 -2.64 1.37 -5.26
C TYR A 225 -3.84 1.51 -6.20
N LEU A 226 -3.63 1.98 -7.43
CA LEU A 226 -4.68 1.99 -8.45
C LEU A 226 -5.06 0.57 -8.87
N ILE A 227 -4.08 -0.31 -9.10
CA ILE A 227 -4.30 -1.73 -9.37
C ILE A 227 -5.03 -2.38 -8.18
N ALA A 228 -4.64 -2.04 -6.95
CA ALA A 228 -5.32 -2.51 -5.75
C ALA A 228 -6.80 -2.09 -5.70
N LEU A 229 -7.15 -0.86 -6.07
CA LEU A 229 -8.56 -0.44 -6.16
C LEU A 229 -9.34 -1.32 -7.16
N PHE A 230 -8.81 -1.54 -8.37
CA PHE A 230 -9.48 -2.40 -9.35
C PHE A 230 -9.63 -3.84 -8.85
N ALA A 231 -8.59 -4.38 -8.23
CA ALA A 231 -8.61 -5.72 -7.65
C ALA A 231 -9.60 -5.84 -6.48
N PHE A 232 -9.72 -4.78 -5.67
CA PHE A 232 -10.69 -4.70 -4.57
C PHE A 232 -12.12 -4.70 -5.07
N VAL A 233 -12.43 -3.84 -6.06
CA VAL A 233 -13.76 -3.79 -6.69
C VAL A 233 -14.11 -5.14 -7.31
N TRP A 234 -13.16 -5.76 -8.03
CA TRP A 234 -13.36 -7.09 -8.60
C TRP A 234 -13.63 -8.14 -7.51
N ALA A 235 -12.88 -8.13 -6.41
CA ALA A 235 -13.12 -9.03 -5.28
C ALA A 235 -14.53 -8.83 -4.70
N CYS A 236 -14.93 -7.59 -4.41
CA CYS A 236 -16.26 -7.28 -3.88
C CYS A 236 -17.40 -7.73 -4.81
N LEU A 237 -17.28 -7.46 -6.11
CA LEU A 237 -18.29 -7.88 -7.09
C LEU A 237 -18.38 -9.41 -7.20
N SER A 238 -17.26 -10.11 -7.10
CA SER A 238 -17.23 -11.58 -7.15
C SER A 238 -17.90 -12.25 -5.93
N GLU A 239 -17.93 -11.54 -4.79
CA GLU A 239 -18.54 -12.01 -3.53
C GLU A 239 -19.97 -11.49 -3.33
N GLY A 240 -20.56 -10.81 -4.33
CA GLY A 240 -21.94 -10.31 -4.26
C GLY A 240 -22.15 -9.10 -3.34
N TYR A 241 -21.09 -8.39 -2.96
CA TYR A 241 -21.22 -7.15 -2.18
C TYR A 241 -21.89 -6.04 -3.03
N SER A 242 -22.91 -5.38 -2.46
CA SER A 242 -23.49 -4.19 -3.07
C SER A 242 -22.60 -2.97 -2.82
N ILE A 243 -21.99 -2.45 -3.89
CA ILE A 243 -21.20 -1.20 -3.87
C ILE A 243 -22.12 0.03 -3.83
N VAL A 244 -23.41 -0.13 -4.13
CA VAL A 244 -24.43 0.92 -3.98
C VAL A 244 -25.21 0.67 -2.68
N PRO A 245 -25.38 1.69 -1.80
CA PRO A 245 -26.23 1.55 -0.61
C PRO A 245 -27.65 1.15 -1.03
N ARG A 246 -28.21 0.10 -0.42
CA ARG A 246 -29.64 -0.19 -0.58
C ARG A 246 -30.42 0.94 0.10
N PRO A 247 -31.44 1.54 -0.54
CA PRO A 247 -32.33 2.44 0.16
C PRO A 247 -32.91 1.67 1.34
N GLU A 248 -32.83 2.27 2.53
CA GLU A 248 -33.45 1.75 3.74
C GLU A 248 -34.92 1.52 3.41
N LYS A 249 -35.40 0.27 3.56
CA LYS A 249 -36.83 0.00 3.44
C LYS A 249 -37.47 0.81 4.56
N ILE A 250 -38.12 1.92 4.20
CA ILE A 250 -39.09 2.57 5.09
C ILE A 250 -40.09 1.47 5.42
N ASP A 251 -40.08 1.04 6.68
CA ASP A 251 -40.96 0.00 7.16
C ASP A 251 -42.39 0.47 6.91
N SER A 252 -43.07 -0.17 5.96
CA SER A 252 -44.46 0.14 5.61
C SER A 252 -45.42 -0.12 6.78
N GLY A 253 -44.94 -0.67 7.89
CA GLY A 253 -45.70 -0.86 9.12
C GLY A 253 -46.12 0.43 9.85
N SER A 254 -45.63 1.62 9.46
CA SER A 254 -46.12 2.89 10.03
C SER A 254 -47.32 3.50 9.31
N ALA A 255 -47.68 3.00 8.12
CA ALA A 255 -48.86 3.47 7.38
C ALA A 255 -50.15 2.83 7.92
N ASP A 256 -50.09 1.55 8.30
CA ASP A 256 -51.25 0.80 8.82
C ASP A 256 -51.67 1.24 10.24
N ALA A 257 -50.78 1.91 10.98
CA ALA A 257 -51.09 2.41 12.32
C ALA A 257 -51.98 3.66 12.32
N ILE A 258 -52.09 4.39 11.20
CA ILE A 258 -52.88 5.63 11.11
C ILE A 258 -54.33 5.34 10.68
N GLU A 259 -54.60 4.24 9.98
CA GLU A 259 -55.97 3.89 9.53
C GLU A 259 -56.85 3.27 10.63
N VAL A 260 -56.28 2.76 11.72
CA VAL A 260 -57.05 2.08 12.79
C VAL A 260 -57.72 3.06 13.76
N GLU A 261 -57.30 4.33 13.82
CA GLU A 261 -57.79 5.29 14.83
C GLU A 261 -58.97 6.17 14.35
N ALA A 262 -59.52 5.90 13.16
CA ALA A 262 -60.68 6.60 12.61
C ALA A 262 -61.96 5.73 12.65
N GLN A 263 -62.42 5.33 13.83
CA GLN A 263 -63.80 4.84 14.02
C GLN A 263 -64.62 5.88 14.80
N PRO A 264 -65.77 6.35 14.27
CA PRO A 264 -66.61 7.32 14.95
C PRO A 264 -67.36 6.67 16.11
N VAL A 265 -67.35 7.34 17.26
CA VAL A 265 -68.14 7.00 18.45
C VAL A 265 -69.61 7.35 18.14
N GLU A 266 -70.48 6.34 18.06
CA GLU A 266 -71.94 6.47 18.24
C GLU A 266 -72.32 6.15 19.68
#